data_AF-Q58581-F1
#
_entry.id   AF-Q58581-F1
#
_cell.length_a   1.000
_cell.length_b   1.000
_cell.length_c   1.000
_cell.angle_alpha   90.00
_cell.angle_beta   90.00
_cell.angle_gamma   90.00
#
_symmetry.space_group_name_H-M   'P 1'
#
loop_
_entity.id
_entity.type
_entity.pdbx_description
1 polymer ?
#
loop_
_entity_poly.entity_id
_entity_poly.type
_entity_poly.pdbx_seq_one_letter_code
_entity_poly.pdbx_strand_id
1 'polypeptide(L)'
;MIEDALKAEGITYTEDPNNKSAMVLLVNCKGQGTMPQMLAQKQLDAVIAWEPMPEIIKNKGIGKVIAHSEDLPSATGGTWANHPCCCLAASENALKNKREAVITFAKLLKDATDEINKNRDLAVKASVRWLGTNENVEKDSIEHIKFDYRLEPVIPKVIKFVEAMKLQGLINGKLKDASSEEVKDIIFDLQTYNEIINN
;
A
#
# COMPACT_ATOMS: atom_id res chain seq x y z
N MET A 1 4.32 0.73 -9.61
CA MET A 1 4.94 1.97 -9.08
C MET A 1 6.42 2.06 -9.37
N ILE A 2 7.31 1.33 -8.67
CA ILE A 2 8.74 1.44 -8.96
C ILE A 2 9.07 1.05 -10.40
N GLU A 3 8.43 -0.01 -10.91
CA GLU A 3 8.58 -0.43 -12.29
C GLU A 3 8.11 0.62 -13.29
N ASP A 4 7.06 1.38 -12.94
CA ASP A 4 6.59 2.50 -13.76
C ASP A 4 7.61 3.63 -13.76
N ALA A 5 8.18 3.94 -12.60
CA ALA A 5 9.23 4.95 -12.45
C ALA A 5 10.48 4.58 -13.25
N LEU A 6 10.96 3.34 -13.13
CA LEU A 6 12.11 2.87 -13.88
C LEU A 6 11.85 2.91 -15.39
N LYS A 7 10.67 2.48 -15.85
CA LYS A 7 10.27 2.58 -17.27
C LYS A 7 10.19 4.02 -17.76
N ALA A 8 9.60 4.93 -16.98
CA ALA A 8 9.45 6.33 -17.34
C ALA A 8 10.81 7.03 -17.52
N GLU A 9 11.80 6.67 -16.70
CA GLU A 9 13.17 7.21 -16.76
C GLU A 9 14.08 6.45 -17.74
N GLY A 10 13.57 5.45 -18.46
CA GLY A 10 14.38 4.62 -19.37
C GLY A 10 15.42 3.76 -18.66
N ILE A 11 15.24 3.48 -17.36
CA ILE A 11 16.12 2.65 -16.55
C ILE A 11 15.71 1.18 -16.72
N THR A 12 16.60 0.36 -17.26
CA THR A 12 16.34 -1.08 -17.40
C THR A 12 16.42 -1.79 -16.06
N TYR A 13 15.49 -2.71 -15.81
CA TYR A 13 15.45 -3.48 -14.57
C TYR A 13 15.20 -4.96 -14.83
N THR A 14 15.55 -5.80 -13.86
CA THR A 14 15.33 -7.25 -13.91
C THR A 14 15.12 -7.81 -12.51
N GLU A 15 14.43 -8.94 -12.41
CA GLU A 15 14.40 -9.77 -11.20
C GLU A 15 15.36 -10.97 -11.30
N ASP A 16 16.00 -11.19 -12.46
CA ASP A 16 16.96 -12.27 -12.66
C ASP A 16 18.37 -11.81 -12.25
N PRO A 17 18.94 -12.35 -11.15
CA PRO A 17 20.28 -11.98 -10.72
C PRO A 17 21.37 -12.34 -11.73
N ASN A 18 21.10 -13.21 -12.71
CA ASN A 18 22.04 -13.56 -13.78
C ASN A 18 22.02 -12.57 -14.94
N ASN A 19 20.96 -11.76 -15.05
CA ASN A 19 20.88 -10.74 -16.08
C ASN A 19 21.70 -9.50 -15.67
N LYS A 20 22.97 -9.47 -16.08
CA LYS A 20 23.90 -8.36 -15.80
C LYS A 20 23.79 -7.18 -16.76
N SER A 21 22.90 -7.22 -17.76
CA SER A 21 22.73 -6.10 -18.70
C SER A 21 21.70 -5.07 -18.23
N ALA A 22 20.85 -5.42 -17.25
CA ALA A 22 19.94 -4.48 -16.62
C ALA A 22 20.67 -3.53 -15.67
N MET A 23 20.22 -2.27 -15.59
CA MET A 23 20.79 -1.26 -14.69
C MET A 23 20.42 -1.51 -13.23
N VAL A 24 19.23 -2.07 -12.98
CA VAL A 24 18.70 -2.31 -11.63
C VAL A 24 18.31 -3.78 -11.48
N LEU A 25 18.78 -4.43 -10.41
CA LEU A 25 18.27 -5.71 -9.95
C LEU A 25 17.22 -5.49 -8.86
N LEU A 26 15.98 -5.90 -9.10
CA LEU A 26 14.92 -5.90 -8.10
C LEU A 26 14.98 -7.19 -7.30
N VAL A 27 15.10 -7.06 -5.97
CA VAL A 27 15.25 -8.19 -5.05
C VAL A 27 14.05 -8.24 -4.10
N ASN A 28 13.33 -9.36 -4.12
CA ASN A 28 12.27 -9.62 -3.15
C ASN A 28 12.88 -10.03 -1.79
N CYS A 29 12.89 -9.09 -0.84
CA CYS A 29 13.44 -9.28 0.51
C CYS A 29 12.59 -10.17 1.44
N LYS A 30 11.45 -10.70 0.97
CA LYS A 30 10.51 -11.53 1.74
C LYS A 30 10.03 -10.88 3.05
N GLY A 31 9.91 -9.55 3.03
CA GLY A 31 9.52 -8.73 4.17
C GLY A 31 10.47 -7.56 4.38
N GLN A 32 10.16 -6.72 5.37
CA GLN A 32 10.88 -5.45 5.60
C GLN A 32 11.87 -5.52 6.77
N GLY A 33 11.73 -6.53 7.64
CA GLY A 33 12.52 -6.62 8.86
C GLY A 33 14.04 -6.69 8.63
N THR A 34 14.47 -7.28 7.52
CA THR A 34 15.89 -7.41 7.14
C THR A 34 16.43 -6.20 6.39
N MET A 35 15.57 -5.33 5.85
CA MET A 35 15.97 -4.20 5.00
C MET A 35 16.99 -3.26 5.67
N PRO A 36 16.84 -2.84 6.94
CA PRO A 36 17.83 -1.97 7.58
C PRO A 36 19.21 -2.63 7.67
N GLN A 37 19.27 -3.93 7.97
CA GLN A 37 20.52 -4.67 8.05
C GLN A 37 21.17 -4.78 6.67
N MET A 38 20.40 -5.17 5.65
CA MET A 38 20.90 -5.32 4.29
C MET A 38 21.43 -4.01 3.71
N LEU A 39 20.76 -2.88 3.99
CA LEU A 39 21.25 -1.53 3.65
C LEU A 39 22.54 -1.19 4.40
N ALA A 40 22.58 -1.38 5.72
CA ALA A 40 23.76 -1.06 6.53
C ALA A 40 24.98 -1.89 6.09
N GLN A 41 24.77 -3.12 5.64
CA GLN A 41 25.80 -4.02 5.13
C GLN A 41 26.09 -3.83 3.63
N LYS A 42 25.43 -2.88 2.95
CA LYS A 42 25.55 -2.61 1.51
C LYS A 42 25.27 -3.84 0.63
N GLN A 43 24.39 -4.72 1.11
CA GLN A 43 23.83 -5.82 0.33
C GLN A 43 22.73 -5.34 -0.62
N LEU A 44 22.11 -4.19 -0.28
CA LEU A 44 21.16 -3.46 -1.11
C LEU A 44 21.62 -2.01 -1.21
N ASP A 45 21.47 -1.41 -2.40
CA ASP A 45 21.75 0.01 -2.62
C ASP A 45 20.55 0.91 -2.25
N ALA A 46 19.34 0.36 -2.36
CA ALA A 46 18.07 1.02 -2.03
C ALA A 46 17.03 -0.01 -1.61
N VAL A 47 15.96 0.44 -0.96
CA VAL A 47 14.81 -0.41 -0.59
C VAL A 47 13.51 0.26 -0.92
N ILE A 48 12.51 -0.55 -1.25
CA ILE A 48 11.11 -0.14 -1.35
C ILE A 48 10.45 -0.63 -0.07
N ALA A 49 10.03 0.31 0.78
CA ALA A 49 9.46 0.00 2.08
C ALA A 49 8.20 0.83 2.34
N TRP A 50 7.40 0.38 3.31
CA TRP A 50 6.19 1.04 3.79
C TRP A 50 6.44 1.50 5.22
N GLU A 51 5.67 2.50 5.64
CA GLU A 51 5.72 2.98 7.01
C GLU A 51 5.47 1.86 8.04
N PRO A 52 6.20 1.83 9.18
CA PRO A 52 7.16 2.85 9.65
C PRO A 52 8.62 2.61 9.20
N MET A 53 8.88 1.71 8.24
CA MET A 53 10.24 1.26 7.92
C MET A 53 11.17 2.37 7.38
N PRO A 54 10.74 3.27 6.47
CA PRO A 54 11.55 4.41 6.06
C PRO A 54 12.00 5.26 7.25
N GLU A 55 11.10 5.48 8.21
CA GLU A 55 11.37 6.25 9.41
C GLU A 55 12.31 5.54 10.39
N ILE A 56 12.21 4.21 10.50
CA ILE A 56 13.19 3.40 11.24
C ILE A 56 14.58 3.52 10.61
N ILE A 57 14.69 3.43 9.29
CA ILE A 57 15.96 3.53 8.56
C ILE A 57 16.58 4.93 8.72
N LYS A 58 15.76 5.98 8.60
CA LYS A 58 16.14 7.39 8.79
C LYS A 58 16.64 7.62 10.22
N ASN A 59 15.85 7.21 11.22
CA ASN A 59 16.16 7.42 12.64
C ASN A 59 17.44 6.70 13.08
N LYS A 60 17.74 5.54 12.49
CA LYS A 60 18.99 4.79 12.73
C LYS A 60 20.20 5.33 11.98
N GLY A 61 20.04 6.36 11.13
CA GLY A 61 21.11 6.90 10.30
C GLY A 61 21.64 5.94 9.25
N ILE A 62 20.85 4.92 8.87
CA ILE A 62 21.25 3.90 7.88
C ILE A 62 21.02 4.40 6.45
N GLY A 63 20.00 5.23 6.26
CA GLY A 63 19.62 5.75 4.95
C GLY A 63 18.67 6.94 5.06
N LYS A 64 18.14 7.36 3.92
CA LYS A 64 17.18 8.46 3.82
C LYS A 64 16.13 8.12 2.75
N VAL A 65 14.96 8.73 2.87
CA VAL A 65 13.95 8.71 1.81
C VAL A 65 14.47 9.49 0.60
N ILE A 66 14.34 8.92 -0.59
CA ILE A 66 14.72 9.56 -1.87
C ILE A 66 13.53 9.88 -2.77
N ALA A 67 12.40 9.21 -2.55
CA ALA A 67 11.13 9.45 -3.24
C ALA A 67 10.00 8.85 -2.39
N HIS A 68 8.84 9.51 -2.37
CA HIS A 68 7.61 8.91 -1.86
C HIS A 68 6.83 8.28 -3.01
N SER A 69 6.08 7.22 -2.71
CA SER A 69 5.29 6.51 -3.73
C SER A 69 4.30 7.43 -4.44
N GLU A 70 3.78 8.46 -3.77
CA GLU A 70 2.85 9.43 -4.36
C GLU A 70 3.45 10.32 -5.46
N ASP A 71 4.77 10.50 -5.45
CA ASP A 71 5.50 11.32 -6.42
C ASP A 71 5.93 10.49 -7.64
N LEU A 72 5.89 9.16 -7.55
CA LEU A 72 6.31 8.29 -8.64
C LEU A 72 5.36 8.39 -9.83
N PRO A 73 5.88 8.38 -11.07
CA PRO A 73 5.05 8.38 -12.26
C PRO A 73 4.24 7.08 -12.37
N SER A 74 3.08 7.17 -13.01
CA SER A 74 2.18 6.05 -13.24
C SER A 74 2.12 5.68 -14.72
N ALA A 75 2.04 4.39 -15.02
CA ALA A 75 1.85 3.89 -16.40
C ALA A 75 0.56 4.39 -17.06
N THR A 76 -0.45 4.81 -16.27
CA THR A 76 -1.68 5.41 -16.81
C THR A 76 -1.61 6.94 -16.90
N GLY A 77 -0.43 7.54 -16.70
CA GLY A 77 -0.22 8.98 -16.68
C GLY A 77 -0.29 9.64 -15.30
N GLY A 78 0.40 10.79 -15.19
CA GLY A 78 0.55 11.55 -13.95
C GLY A 78 1.37 10.77 -12.90
N THR A 79 1.11 11.05 -11.62
CA THR A 79 1.74 10.35 -10.51
C THR A 79 0.76 9.42 -9.78
N TRP A 80 1.27 8.70 -8.79
CA TRP A 80 0.50 7.90 -7.84
C TRP A 80 -0.04 8.72 -6.65
N ALA A 81 -0.36 10.00 -6.87
CA ALA A 81 -0.91 10.87 -5.84
C ALA A 81 -2.14 10.25 -5.14
N ASN A 82 -2.11 10.20 -3.81
CA ASN A 82 -3.20 9.65 -2.97
C ASN A 82 -3.62 8.21 -3.34
N HIS A 83 -2.70 7.38 -3.84
CA HIS A 83 -2.97 6.01 -4.21
C HIS A 83 -3.48 5.17 -3.02
N PRO A 84 -4.43 4.24 -3.23
CA PRO A 84 -4.84 3.29 -2.19
C PRO A 84 -3.72 2.31 -1.87
N CYS A 85 -3.53 1.96 -0.60
CA CYS A 85 -2.49 1.02 -0.16
C CYS A 85 -3.07 -0.25 0.49
N CYS A 86 -3.72 -0.10 1.63
CA CYS A 86 -4.30 -1.17 2.42
C CYS A 86 -5.82 -1.17 2.29
N CYS A 87 -6.43 -2.35 2.29
CA CYS A 87 -7.87 -2.53 2.24
C CYS A 87 -8.34 -3.60 3.23
N LEU A 88 -9.61 -3.54 3.59
CA LEU A 88 -10.30 -4.63 4.26
C LEU A 88 -10.90 -5.55 3.20
N ALA A 89 -10.58 -6.84 3.28
CA ALA A 89 -11.16 -7.87 2.42
C ALA A 89 -11.78 -8.96 3.29
N ALA A 90 -12.91 -9.51 2.82
CA ALA A 90 -13.56 -10.67 3.41
C ALA A 90 -13.75 -11.73 2.33
N SER A 91 -13.57 -13.00 2.71
CA SER A 91 -13.91 -14.10 1.82
C SER A 91 -15.44 -14.20 1.68
N GLU A 92 -15.91 -14.71 0.54
CA GLU A 92 -17.33 -15.01 0.33
C GLU A 92 -17.89 -15.92 1.44
N ASN A 93 -17.08 -16.88 1.90
CA ASN A 93 -17.45 -17.76 3.01
C ASN A 93 -17.65 -16.99 4.33
N ALA A 94 -16.77 -16.04 4.65
CA ALA A 94 -16.93 -15.20 5.83
C ALA A 94 -18.17 -14.29 5.70
N LEU A 95 -18.40 -13.69 4.53
CA LEU A 95 -19.57 -12.86 4.27
C LEU A 95 -20.89 -13.64 4.35
N LYS A 96 -20.89 -14.93 3.99
CA LYS A 96 -22.06 -15.81 4.07
C LYS A 96 -22.30 -16.33 5.49
N ASN A 97 -21.27 -16.85 6.13
CA ASN A 97 -21.42 -17.65 7.35
C ASN A 97 -21.06 -16.90 8.64
N LYS A 98 -20.47 -15.70 8.53
CA LYS A 98 -20.03 -14.85 9.64
C LYS A 98 -20.38 -13.37 9.41
N ARG A 99 -21.46 -13.11 8.66
CA ARG A 99 -21.84 -11.77 8.20
C ARG A 99 -21.86 -10.73 9.32
N GLU A 100 -22.55 -11.01 10.41
CA GLU A 100 -22.68 -10.10 11.55
C GLU A 100 -21.31 -9.72 12.14
N ALA A 101 -20.42 -10.70 12.31
CA ALA A 101 -19.07 -10.47 12.81
C ALA A 101 -18.23 -9.63 11.83
N VAL A 102 -18.34 -9.90 10.53
CA VAL A 102 -17.65 -9.12 9.48
C VAL A 102 -18.12 -7.66 9.49
N ILE A 103 -19.43 -7.43 9.54
CA ILE A 103 -19.99 -6.06 9.57
C ILE A 103 -19.59 -5.34 10.86
N THR A 104 -19.69 -6.01 12.00
CA THR A 104 -19.31 -5.43 13.30
C THR A 104 -17.83 -5.04 13.31
N PHE A 105 -16.95 -5.91 12.79
CA PHE A 105 -15.53 -5.61 12.67
C PHE A 105 -15.25 -4.45 11.72
N ALA A 106 -15.93 -4.39 10.57
CA ALA A 106 -15.77 -3.29 9.63
C ALA A 106 -16.24 -1.95 10.20
N LYS A 107 -17.35 -1.92 10.96
CA LYS A 107 -17.80 -0.73 11.70
C LYS A 107 -16.79 -0.28 12.74
N LEU A 108 -16.20 -1.22 13.49
CA LEU A 108 -15.13 -0.90 14.43
C LEU A 108 -13.94 -0.24 13.72
N LEU A 109 -13.55 -0.74 12.54
CA LEU A 109 -12.46 -0.14 11.75
C LEU A 109 -12.84 1.24 11.19
N LYS A 110 -14.10 1.45 10.81
CA LYS A 110 -14.63 2.76 10.41
C LYS A 110 -14.50 3.76 11.57
N ASP A 111 -14.98 3.40 12.76
CA ASP A 111 -14.93 4.28 13.93
C ASP A 111 -13.49 4.50 14.41
N ALA A 112 -12.63 3.49 14.30
CA ALA A 112 -11.20 3.64 14.55
C ALA A 112 -10.54 4.60 13.54
N THR A 113 -10.96 4.57 12.28
CA THR A 113 -10.48 5.51 11.25
C THR A 113 -10.88 6.95 11.58
N ASP A 114 -12.12 7.15 12.04
CA ASP A 114 -12.59 8.46 12.50
C ASP A 114 -11.76 8.96 13.70
N GLU A 115 -11.50 8.10 14.68
CA GLU A 115 -10.71 8.45 15.86
C GLU A 115 -9.23 8.72 15.51
N ILE A 116 -8.61 7.94 14.62
CA ILE A 116 -7.24 8.19 14.14
C ILE A 116 -7.14 9.57 13.49
N ASN A 117 -8.10 9.91 12.64
CA ASN A 117 -8.12 11.20 11.95
C ASN A 117 -8.34 12.38 12.91
N LYS A 118 -9.11 12.18 13.99
CA LYS A 118 -9.35 13.18 15.03
C LYS A 118 -8.20 13.31 16.02
N ASN A 119 -7.53 12.20 16.34
CA ASN A 119 -6.59 12.09 17.45
C ASN A 119 -5.31 11.35 17.02
N ARG A 120 -4.47 12.07 16.27
CA ARG A 120 -3.21 11.52 15.75
C ARG A 120 -2.26 11.05 16.86
N ASP A 121 -2.25 11.74 18.00
CA ASP A 121 -1.43 11.33 19.16
C ASP A 121 -1.86 9.98 19.74
N LEU A 122 -3.17 9.70 19.75
CA LEU A 122 -3.68 8.39 20.15
C LEU A 122 -3.23 7.31 19.16
N ALA A 123 -3.28 7.60 17.85
CA ALA A 123 -2.79 6.68 16.82
C ALA A 123 -1.30 6.37 17.01
N VAL A 124 -0.46 7.40 17.24
CA VAL A 124 0.97 7.24 17.55
C VAL A 124 1.16 6.32 18.76
N LYS A 125 0.48 6.59 19.88
CA LYS A 125 0.59 5.78 21.10
C LYS A 125 0.12 4.34 20.90
N ALA A 126 -0.92 4.13 20.09
CA ALA A 126 -1.40 2.80 19.74
C ALA A 126 -0.38 2.05 18.88
N SER A 127 0.19 2.69 17.86
CA SER A 127 1.23 2.11 17.00
C SER A 127 2.48 1.76 17.79
N VAL A 128 2.99 2.67 18.64
CA VAL A 128 4.15 2.40 19.52
C VAL A 128 3.91 1.16 20.37
N ARG A 129 2.74 1.06 21.02
CA ARG A 129 2.38 -0.08 21.87
C ARG A 129 2.29 -1.39 21.07
N TRP A 130 1.78 -1.34 19.85
CA TRP A 130 1.58 -2.52 19.02
C TRP A 130 2.87 -3.01 18.36
N LEU A 131 3.65 -2.08 17.79
CA LEU A 131 4.83 -2.38 16.98
C LEU A 131 6.13 -2.41 17.80
N GLY A 132 6.15 -1.82 19.00
CA GLY A 132 7.35 -1.72 19.83
C GLY A 132 8.40 -0.75 19.26
N THR A 133 7.96 0.25 18.50
CA THR A 133 8.80 1.27 17.86
C THR A 133 8.91 2.53 18.71
N ASN A 134 9.77 3.47 18.31
CA ASN A 134 9.94 4.76 18.99
C ASN A 134 8.80 5.72 18.65
N GLU A 135 8.37 6.55 19.61
CA GLU A 135 7.30 7.53 19.40
C GLU A 135 7.58 8.49 18.23
N ASN A 136 8.81 8.96 18.09
CA ASN A 136 9.18 9.86 16.98
C ASN A 136 9.11 9.16 15.62
N VAL A 137 9.42 7.86 15.55
CA VAL A 137 9.29 7.07 14.32
C VAL A 137 7.81 6.99 13.92
N GLU A 138 6.92 6.74 14.89
CA GLU A 138 5.48 6.65 14.61
C GLU A 138 4.84 8.01 14.30
N LYS A 139 5.34 9.10 14.89
CA LYS A 139 4.89 10.47 14.54
C LYS A 139 5.18 10.78 13.08
N ASP A 140 6.43 10.61 12.66
CA ASP A 140 6.85 10.86 11.29
C ASP A 140 6.10 9.92 10.31
N SER A 141 5.99 8.64 10.65
CA SER A 141 5.30 7.62 9.85
C SER A 141 3.83 7.96 9.60
N ILE A 142 3.09 8.30 10.67
CA ILE A 142 1.65 8.55 10.56
C ILE A 142 1.36 9.77 9.70
N GLU A 143 2.22 10.79 9.66
CA GLU A 143 2.08 11.97 8.78
C GLU A 143 1.98 11.61 7.28
N HIS A 144 2.62 10.52 6.87
CA HIS A 144 2.60 10.05 5.47
C HIS A 144 1.40 9.15 5.13
N ILE A 145 0.51 8.88 6.09
CA ILE A 145 -0.62 7.96 5.91
C ILE A 145 -1.95 8.72 5.96
N LYS A 146 -2.80 8.48 4.94
CA LYS A 146 -4.19 8.92 4.92
C LYS A 146 -5.10 7.74 5.25
N PHE A 147 -5.93 7.92 6.28
CA PHE A 147 -6.89 6.90 6.72
C PHE A 147 -8.28 7.29 6.21
N ASP A 148 -8.87 6.45 5.37
CA ASP A 148 -10.19 6.67 4.81
C ASP A 148 -10.89 5.34 4.57
N TYR A 149 -12.20 5.34 4.78
CA TYR A 149 -13.07 4.21 4.48
C TYR A 149 -14.05 4.52 3.33
N ARG A 150 -14.12 5.77 2.85
CA ARG A 150 -15.10 6.18 1.82
C ARG A 150 -14.67 5.69 0.45
N LEU A 151 -15.55 4.94 -0.22
CA LEU A 151 -15.22 4.31 -1.50
C LEU A 151 -15.28 5.25 -2.70
N GLU A 152 -16.13 6.28 -2.70
CA GLU A 152 -16.32 7.17 -3.86
C GLU A 152 -14.99 7.79 -4.37
N PRO A 153 -14.14 8.41 -3.54
CA PRO A 153 -12.84 8.93 -3.99
C PRO A 153 -11.76 7.84 -4.21
N VAL A 154 -12.00 6.59 -3.78
CA VAL A 154 -11.03 5.50 -3.81
C VAL A 154 -11.22 4.59 -5.02
N ILE A 155 -12.47 4.33 -5.43
CA ILE A 155 -12.79 3.44 -6.55
C ILE A 155 -12.00 3.80 -7.82
N PRO A 156 -12.00 5.05 -8.32
CA PRO A 156 -11.25 5.39 -9.53
C PRO A 156 -9.75 5.11 -9.40
N LYS A 157 -9.19 5.24 -8.19
CA LYS A 157 -7.77 5.02 -7.93
C LYS A 157 -7.40 3.55 -7.85
N VAL A 158 -8.31 2.71 -7.33
CA VAL A 158 -8.15 1.24 -7.38
C VAL A 158 -8.24 0.76 -8.83
N ILE A 159 -9.17 1.30 -9.62
CA ILE A 159 -9.27 1.00 -11.06
C ILE A 159 -7.96 1.38 -11.78
N LYS A 160 -7.39 2.57 -11.50
CA LYS A 160 -6.08 2.98 -12.01
C LYS A 160 -4.97 1.98 -11.68
N PHE A 161 -4.97 1.40 -10.49
CA PHE A 161 -4.04 0.33 -10.11
C PHE A 161 -4.22 -0.92 -10.97
N VAL A 162 -5.45 -1.36 -11.15
CA VAL A 162 -5.77 -2.53 -11.97
C VAL A 162 -5.30 -2.31 -13.40
N GLU A 163 -5.54 -1.12 -13.96
CA GLU A 163 -5.07 -0.73 -15.30
C GLU A 163 -3.54 -0.76 -15.41
N ALA A 164 -2.82 -0.18 -14.44
CA ALA A 164 -1.35 -0.23 -14.45
C ALA A 164 -0.82 -1.68 -14.35
N MET A 165 -1.41 -2.51 -13.49
CA MET A 165 -1.03 -3.91 -13.38
C MET A 165 -1.34 -4.70 -14.66
N LYS A 166 -2.42 -4.36 -15.39
CA LYS A 166 -2.68 -4.93 -16.73
C LYS A 166 -1.59 -4.54 -17.73
N LEU A 167 -1.23 -3.25 -17.79
CA LEU A 167 -0.17 -2.75 -18.67
C LEU A 167 1.20 -3.37 -18.35
N GLN A 168 1.43 -3.73 -17.09
CA GLN A 168 2.63 -4.45 -16.65
C GLN A 168 2.58 -5.96 -16.89
N GLY A 169 1.43 -6.52 -17.30
CA GLY A 169 1.25 -7.96 -17.47
C GLY A 169 1.13 -8.74 -16.15
N LEU A 170 0.82 -8.07 -15.04
CA LEU A 170 0.75 -8.66 -13.70
C LEU A 170 -0.65 -9.17 -13.33
N ILE A 171 -1.70 -8.81 -14.08
CA ILE A 171 -3.07 -9.27 -13.83
C ILE A 171 -3.41 -10.51 -14.64
N ASN A 172 -4.02 -11.49 -13.95
CA ASN A 172 -4.59 -12.69 -14.52
C ASN A 172 -6.06 -12.87 -14.08
N GLY A 173 -6.74 -13.86 -14.67
CA GLY A 173 -8.10 -14.24 -14.29
C GLY A 173 -9.14 -13.17 -14.63
N LYS A 174 -10.19 -13.07 -13.80
CA LYS A 174 -11.38 -12.23 -14.06
C LYS A 174 -11.05 -10.77 -14.33
N LEU A 175 -9.98 -10.24 -13.71
CA LEU A 175 -9.62 -8.84 -13.85
C LEU A 175 -8.85 -8.54 -15.14
N LYS A 176 -8.29 -9.52 -15.85
CA LYS A 176 -7.37 -9.30 -16.98
C LYS A 176 -8.01 -8.48 -18.10
N ASP A 177 -9.20 -8.88 -18.51
CA ASP A 177 -9.92 -8.27 -19.64
C ASP A 177 -11.16 -7.47 -19.19
N ALA A 178 -11.41 -7.37 -17.88
CA ALA A 178 -12.55 -6.64 -17.31
C ALA A 178 -12.49 -5.14 -17.61
N SER A 179 -13.58 -4.55 -18.06
CA SER A 179 -13.81 -3.11 -18.11
C SER A 179 -13.74 -2.47 -16.72
N SER A 180 -13.60 -1.15 -16.65
CA SER A 180 -13.54 -0.42 -15.36
C SER A 180 -14.79 -0.64 -14.50
N GLU A 181 -15.97 -0.81 -15.09
CA GLU A 181 -17.20 -1.12 -14.35
C GLU A 181 -17.19 -2.57 -13.84
N GLU A 182 -16.76 -3.54 -14.65
CA GLU A 182 -16.61 -4.92 -14.20
C GLU A 182 -15.56 -5.04 -13.08
N VAL A 183 -14.46 -4.29 -13.17
CA VAL A 183 -13.44 -4.23 -12.09
C VAL A 183 -14.07 -3.76 -10.79
N LYS A 184 -14.90 -2.72 -10.85
CA LYS A 184 -15.60 -2.19 -9.68
C LYS A 184 -16.53 -3.24 -9.07
N ASP A 185 -17.33 -3.92 -9.88
CA ASP A 185 -18.26 -4.95 -9.41
C ASP A 185 -17.55 -6.22 -8.90
N ILE A 186 -16.38 -6.55 -9.46
CA ILE A 186 -15.57 -7.69 -9.02
C ILE A 186 -14.90 -7.41 -7.67
N ILE A 187 -14.41 -6.19 -7.45
CA ILE A 187 -13.59 -5.85 -6.28
C ILE A 187 -14.43 -5.37 -5.09
N PHE A 188 -15.49 -4.60 -5.33
CA PHE A 188 -16.21 -3.90 -4.26
C PHE A 188 -17.58 -4.51 -4.00
N ASP A 189 -17.77 -5.04 -2.79
CA ASP A 189 -19.10 -5.36 -2.26
C ASP A 189 -19.78 -4.07 -1.75
N LEU A 190 -20.38 -3.33 -2.68
CA LEU A 190 -21.05 -2.06 -2.39
C LEU A 190 -22.28 -2.23 -1.50
N GLN A 191 -22.94 -3.40 -1.53
CA GLN A 191 -24.08 -3.68 -0.68
C GLN A 191 -23.65 -3.77 0.79
N THR A 192 -22.64 -4.59 1.09
CA THR A 192 -22.11 -4.71 2.45
C THR A 192 -21.46 -3.41 2.91
N TYR A 193 -20.75 -2.70 2.02
CA TYR A 193 -20.24 -1.36 2.33
C TYR A 193 -21.35 -0.39 2.76
N ASN A 194 -22.45 -0.29 2.01
CA ASN A 194 -23.55 0.60 2.36
C ASN A 194 -24.21 0.23 3.70
N GLU A 195 -24.27 -1.05 4.05
CA GLU A 195 -24.76 -1.50 5.36
C GLU A 195 -23.85 -1.07 6.51
N ILE A 196 -22.53 -1.00 6.29
CA ILE A 196 -21.54 -0.54 7.26
C ILE A 196 -21.60 0.98 7.44
N ILE A 197 -21.80 1.74 6.36
CA ILE A 197 -21.76 3.21 6.41
C ILE A 197 -23.07 3.82 6.91
N ASN A 198 -24.22 3.20 6.62
CA ASN A 198 -25.53 3.78 6.93
C ASN A 198 -26.09 3.41 8.32
N ASN A 199 -25.42 2.52 9.06
CA ASN A 199 -25.86 2.01 10.36
C ASN A 199 -24.76 2.12 11.40
#